data_AF-A0A9E2BPK3-F1
#
_entry.id   AF-A0A9E2BPK3-F1
#
_cell.length_a   1.000
_cell.length_b   1.000
_cell.length_c   1.000
_cell.angle_alpha   90.00
_cell.angle_beta   90.00
_cell.angle_gamma   90.00
#
_symmetry.space_group_name_H-M   'P 1'
#
loop_
_entity.id
_entity.type
_entity.pdbx_description
1 polymer ?
#
loop_
_entity_poly.entity_id
_entity_poly.type
_entity_poly.pdbx_seq_one_letter_code
_entity_poly.pdbx_strand_id
1 'polypeptide(L)' 'MNLDEKFEPAPEDYVIYDAPGGGYDVGVIEGEFVGSFKDFDEALAAIRAKMDREKFWPNVWLRDDHGGMELLTSSPE' A
#
# COMPACT_ATOMS: atom_id res chain seq x y z
N MET A 1 16.09 22.29 5.90
CA MET A 1 14.84 21.58 5.55
C MET A 1 14.80 20.37 6.46
N ASN A 2 13.80 20.29 7.34
CA ASN A 2 13.64 19.15 8.24
C ASN A 2 13.25 17.95 7.38
N LEU A 3 14.07 16.90 7.39
CA LEU A 3 13.85 15.64 6.67
C LEU A 3 13.06 14.62 7.54
N ASP A 4 12.29 15.14 8.51
CA ASP A 4 11.55 14.37 9.52
C ASP A 4 10.03 14.57 9.42
N GLU A 5 9.52 14.97 8.26
CA GLU A 5 8.10 14.79 7.97
C GLU A 5 7.86 13.28 7.83
N LYS A 6 7.56 12.63 8.95
CA LYS A 6 6.93 11.33 8.97
C LYS A 6 5.64 11.48 8.18
N PHE A 7 5.66 11.09 6.91
CA PHE A 7 4.44 10.89 6.16
C PHE A 7 3.63 9.85 6.94
N GLU A 8 2.48 10.28 7.46
CA GLU A 8 1.50 9.37 8.03
C GLU A 8 0.63 8.85 6.88
N PRO A 9 0.26 7.56 6.86
CA PRO A 9 -0.62 7.03 5.83
C PRO A 9 -1.96 7.77 5.81
N ALA A 10 -2.38 8.25 4.64
CA ALA A 10 -3.70 8.84 4.48
C ALA A 10 -4.78 7.74 4.44
N PRO A 11 -6.03 8.03 4.86
CA PRO A 11 -7.11 7.04 4.87
C PRO A 11 -7.39 6.38 3.51
N GLU A 12 -7.11 7.09 2.42
CA GLU A 12 -7.30 6.67 1.03
C GLU A 12 -6.08 5.99 0.39
N ASP A 13 -4.96 5.90 1.11
CA ASP A 13 -3.75 5.23 0.63
C ASP A 13 -3.92 3.72 0.59
N TYR A 14 -3.13 3.07 -0.27
CA TYR A 14 -3.06 1.61 -0.31
C TYR A 14 -2.04 1.09 0.69
N VAL A 15 -2.32 -0.10 1.23
CA VAL A 15 -1.41 -0.83 2.10
C VAL A 15 -1.27 -2.27 1.64
N ILE A 16 -0.02 -2.74 1.57
CA ILE A 16 0.36 -4.14 1.42
C ILE A 16 0.79 -4.66 2.79
N TYR A 17 0.34 -5.86 3.18
CA TYR A 17 0.75 -6.48 4.44
C TYR A 17 0.82 -8.00 4.32
N ASP A 18 1.63 -8.64 5.17
CA ASP A 18 1.76 -10.09 5.19
C ASP A 18 0.43 -10.77 5.55
N ALA A 19 -0.02 -11.69 4.70
CA ALA A 19 -1.27 -12.41 4.90
C ALA A 19 -1.09 -13.54 5.93
N PRO A 20 -2.07 -13.77 6.85
CA PRO A 20 -2.04 -14.87 7.81
C PRO A 20 -2.26 -16.22 7.11
N GLY A 21 -1.18 -16.75 6.53
CA GLY A 21 -1.20 -17.93 5.65
C GLY A 21 -0.08 -17.95 4.60
N GLY A 22 0.70 -16.86 4.51
CA GLY A 22 1.72 -16.65 3.49
C GLY A 22 1.17 -15.87 2.31
N GLY A 23 2.06 -15.11 1.66
CA GLY A 23 1.70 -14.15 0.61
C GLY A 23 1.36 -12.77 1.18
N TYR A 24 0.70 -11.96 0.36
CA TYR A 24 0.50 -10.54 0.59
C TYR A 24 -0.95 -10.14 0.38
N ASP A 25 -1.54 -9.50 1.38
CA ASP A 25 -2.85 -8.88 1.29
C ASP A 25 -2.71 -7.40 0.93
N VAL A 26 -3.70 -6.89 0.20
CA VAL A 26 -3.79 -5.50 -0.21
C VAL A 26 -5.11 -4.92 0.25
N GLY A 27 -5.05 -3.71 0.81
CA GLY A 27 -6.24 -2.94 1.19
C GLY A 27 -6.04 -1.44 1.07
N VAL A 28 -7.06 -0.69 1.45
CA VAL A 28 -7.02 0.76 1.67
C VAL A 28 -6.97 1.02 3.18
N ILE A 29 -6.16 1.99 3.64
CA ILE A 29 -5.85 2.22 5.08
C ILE A 29 -7.11 2.24 5.96
N GLU A 30 -8.12 3.03 5.60
CA GLU A 30 -9.44 3.01 6.27
C GLU A 30 -10.56 2.60 5.30
N GLY A 31 -10.29 1.59 4.47
CA GLY A 31 -11.20 1.25 3.39
C GLY A 31 -11.36 -0.24 3.14
N GLU A 32 -11.64 -0.55 1.89
CA GLU A 32 -11.95 -1.90 1.45
C GLU A 32 -10.70 -2.76 1.27
N PHE A 33 -10.90 -4.06 1.47
CA PHE A 33 -9.94 -5.07 1.07
C PHE A 33 -9.93 -5.19 -0.47
N VAL A 34 -8.75 -5.14 -1.06
CA VAL A 34 -8.56 -5.18 -2.51
C VAL A 34 -8.31 -6.60 -3.00
N GLY A 35 -7.47 -7.38 -2.32
CA GLY A 35 -7.15 -8.75 -2.73
C GLY A 35 -5.97 -9.39 -1.99
N SER A 36 -5.84 -10.71 -2.13
CA SER A 36 -4.70 -11.50 -1.64
C SER A 36 -3.88 -12.03 -2.82
N PHE A 37 -2.56 -11.98 -2.70
CA PHE A 37 -1.60 -12.35 -3.72
C PHE A 37 -0.53 -13.28 -3.14
N LYS A 38 0.09 -14.09 -4.00
CA LYS A 38 1.09 -15.05 -3.54
C LYS A 38 2.45 -14.41 -3.31
N ASP A 39 2.78 -13.41 -4.13
CA ASP A 39 4.07 -12.74 -4.14
C ASP A 39 3.90 -11.22 -4.11
N PHE A 40 4.88 -10.53 -3.53
CA PHE A 40 4.83 -9.07 -3.35
C PHE A 40 4.72 -8.32 -4.69
N ASP A 41 5.44 -8.78 -5.71
CA ASP A 41 5.42 -8.18 -7.04
C ASP A 41 4.03 -8.26 -7.69
N GLU A 42 3.28 -9.35 -7.44
CA GLU A 42 1.90 -9.49 -7.91
C GLU A 42 0.97 -8.50 -7.21
N ALA A 43 1.12 -8.35 -5.88
CA ALA A 43 0.35 -7.39 -5.09
C ALA A 43 0.59 -5.95 -5.58
N LEU A 44 1.86 -5.57 -5.77
CA LEU A 44 2.23 -4.24 -6.24
C LEU A 44 1.72 -3.98 -7.67
N ALA A 45 1.82 -4.96 -8.56
CA ALA A 45 1.29 -4.85 -9.91
C ALA A 45 -0.23 -4.69 -9.94
N ALA A 46 -0.95 -5.38 -9.06
CA ALA A 46 -2.40 -5.27 -8.95
C ALA A 46 -2.85 -3.89 -8.46
N ILE A 47 -2.14 -3.32 -7.48
CA ILE A 47 -2.38 -1.94 -7.01
C ILE A 47 -2.18 -0.95 -8.15
N ARG A 48 -1.05 -1.04 -8.87
CA ARG A 48 -0.76 -0.16 -10.01
C ARG A 48 -1.83 -0.25 -11.09
N ALA A 49 -2.27 -1.46 -11.44
CA ALA A 49 -3.34 -1.66 -12.41
C ALA A 49 -4.69 -1.05 -11.93
N LYS A 50 -5.01 -1.14 -10.63
CA LYS A 50 -6.19 -0.51 -10.04
C LYS A 50 -6.09 1.01 -10.11
N MET A 51 -4.95 1.59 -9.70
CA MET A 51 -4.68 3.02 -9.80
C MET A 51 -4.84 3.54 -11.23
N ASP A 52 -4.27 2.84 -12.20
CA ASP A 52 -4.33 3.23 -13.61
C ASP A 52 -5.75 3.17 -14.18
N ARG A 53 -6.55 2.19 -13.73
CA ARG A 53 -7.96 2.04 -14.11
C ARG A 53 -8.82 3.15 -13.52
N GLU A 54 -8.58 3.50 -12.26
CA GLU A 54 -9.38 4.47 -11.50
C GLU A 54 -8.89 5.92 -11.68
N LYS A 55 -7.72 6.09 -12.31
CA LYS A 55 -7.04 7.38 -12.48
C LYS A 55 -6.82 8.09 -11.14
N PHE A 56 -6.45 7.30 -10.15
CA PHE A 56 -6.19 7.74 -8.78
C PHE A 56 -4.92 7.05 -8.27
N TRP A 57 -3.91 7.83 -7.91
CA TRP A 57 -2.57 7.35 -7.53
C TRP A 57 -2.18 7.86 -6.14
N PRO A 58 -2.87 7.43 -5.08
CA PRO A 58 -2.47 7.73 -3.70
C PRO A 58 -1.17 6.99 -3.36
N ASN A 59 -0.65 7.20 -2.16
CA ASN A 59 0.58 6.53 -1.74
C ASN A 59 0.34 5.03 -1.56
N VAL A 60 1.43 4.27 -1.67
CA VAL A 60 1.43 2.83 -1.35
C VAL A 60 2.36 2.58 -0.18
N TRP A 61 1.84 1.93 0.84
CA TRP A 61 2.55 1.58 2.05
C TRP A 61 2.77 0.07 2.15
N LEU A 62 3.87 -0.33 2.76
CA LEU A 62 4.08 -1.66 3.29
C LEU A 62 3.90 -1.61 4.81
N ARG A 63 3.03 -2.46 5.34
CA ARG A 63 2.89 -2.67 6.78
C ARG A 63 3.62 -3.94 7.18
N ASP A 64 4.60 -3.79 8.08
CA ASP A 64 5.32 -4.93 8.64
C ASP A 64 4.51 -5.66 9.74
N ASP A 65 5.01 -6.82 10.15
CA ASP A 65 4.43 -7.69 11.17
C ASP A 65 4.40 -7.07 12.58
N HIS A 66 5.16 -6.00 12.81
CA HIS A 66 5.19 -5.21 14.04
C HIS A 66 4.34 -3.94 13.96
N GLY A 67 3.66 -3.69 12.83
CA GLY A 67 2.82 -2.53 12.60
C GLY A 67 3.56 -1.26 12.16
N GLY A 68 4.83 -1.36 11.79
CA GLY A 68 5.57 -0.31 11.11
C GLY A 68 5.05 -0.09 9.69
N MET A 69 5.06 1.16 9.24
CA MET A 69 4.61 1.57 7.90
C MET A 69 5.79 2.12 7.12
N GLU A 70 6.08 1.53 5.96
CA GLU A 70 7.13 1.97 5.04
C GLU A 70 6.49 2.46 3.73
N LEU A 71 6.90 3.64 3.26
CA LEU A 71 6.42 4.20 2.00
C LEU A 71 7.13 3.51 0.83
N LEU A 72 6.36 2.80 -0.01
CA LEU A 72 6.88 2.12 -1.21
C LEU A 72 6.86 3.00 -2.45
N THR A 73 5.83 3.83 -2.59
CA THR A 73 5.63 4.73 -3.73
C THR A 73 4.88 5.94 -3.25
N SER A 74 5.43 7.12 -3.54
CA SER A 74 4.74 8.39 -3.36
C SER A 74 3.89 8.71 -4.59
N SER A 75 2.74 9.34 -4.37
CA SER A 75 2.00 9.98 -5.44
C SER A 75 2.90 10.99 -6.18
N PRO A 76 2.78 11.13 -7.50
CA PRO A 76 3.41 12.25 -8.19
C PRO A 76 2.69 13.54 -7.76
N GLU A 77 3.45 14.51 -7.24
CA GLU A 77 2.95 15.86 -6.85
C GLU A 77 2.19 16.58 -7.97
#